data_AF-F3MG22-F1
#
_entry.id   AF-F3MG22-F1
#
_cell.length_a   1.000
_cell.length_b   1.000
_cell.length_c   1.000
_cell.angle_alpha   90.00
_cell.angle_beta   90.00
_cell.angle_gamma   90.00
#
_symmetry.space_group_name_H-M   'P 1'
#
loop_
_entity.id
_entity.type
_entity.pdbx_description
1 polymer ?
#
loop_
_entity_poly.entity_id
_entity_poly.type
_entity_poly.pdbx_seq_one_letter_code
_entity_poly.pdbx_strand_id
1 'polypeptide(L)'
;MNEPMNKSGIGAGGMAKGKTLSVDAPEMVIPLAKEYAEKLSRARIASFLSPPPSIEQRLMAALGDEYSYQVVYYNRCEGATSAIQKIVKENPSIIVAGVCGNKDNYRRAGIPYKDYRDLYDRLSTPLFLKNAEAIILDIVPESELRKIRAAVLPFARKLVVLKSI
;
A
#
# COMPACT_ATOMS: atom_id res chain seq x y z
N MET A 1 -32.04 16.84 -40.84
CA MET A 1 -31.37 16.47 -42.10
C MET A 1 -30.09 17.30 -42.22
N ASN A 2 -28.96 16.59 -42.35
CA ASN A 2 -27.74 16.93 -43.08
C ASN A 2 -27.00 18.27 -42.84
N GLU A 3 -25.76 18.14 -42.35
CA GLU A 3 -24.53 18.88 -42.77
C GLU A 3 -24.50 19.15 -44.30
N PRO A 4 -23.69 20.08 -44.90
CA PRO A 4 -22.23 20.16 -44.63
C PRO A 4 -21.43 21.45 -45.02
N MET A 5 -20.12 21.43 -44.66
CA MET A 5 -18.93 21.79 -45.48
C MET A 5 -18.74 23.24 -46.02
N ASN A 6 -17.54 23.82 -46.20
CA ASN A 6 -16.12 23.48 -45.99
C ASN A 6 -15.24 24.63 -46.54
N LYS A 7 -13.99 24.74 -46.05
CA LYS A 7 -12.76 25.32 -46.67
C LYS A 7 -12.79 26.82 -47.03
N SER A 8 -11.71 27.60 -46.98
CA SER A 8 -10.23 27.43 -46.87
C SER A 8 -9.70 28.86 -46.61
N GLY A 9 -8.71 29.15 -45.77
CA GLY A 9 -7.30 28.89 -46.02
C GLY A 9 -6.55 30.16 -46.48
N ILE A 10 -5.41 30.43 -45.82
CA ILE A 10 -4.26 31.29 -46.20
C ILE A 10 -4.30 32.76 -45.73
N GLY A 11 -3.25 33.16 -44.99
CA GLY A 11 -2.68 34.51 -45.12
C GLY A 11 -2.26 35.22 -43.83
N ALA A 12 -0.98 35.06 -43.48
CA ALA A 12 -0.07 36.01 -42.82
C ALA A 12 -0.63 37.22 -42.04
N GLY A 13 -0.21 37.38 -40.77
CA GLY A 13 -0.38 38.64 -40.06
C GLY A 13 0.28 38.70 -38.68
N GLY A 14 1.35 39.49 -38.59
CA GLY A 14 1.60 40.35 -37.43
C GLY A 14 2.31 39.74 -36.22
N MET A 15 3.61 40.01 -36.11
CA MET A 15 4.33 39.98 -34.84
C MET A 15 3.70 40.98 -33.86
N ALA A 16 3.02 40.48 -32.83
CA ALA A 16 2.67 41.28 -31.66
C ALA A 16 3.85 41.24 -30.67
N LYS A 17 4.44 42.41 -30.39
CA LYS A 17 5.46 42.64 -29.36
C LYS A 17 4.94 42.23 -27.98
N GLY A 18 5.22 41.00 -27.57
CA GLY A 18 5.19 40.60 -26.16
C GLY A 18 6.50 41.02 -25.51
N LYS A 19 6.47 42.03 -24.64
CA LYS A 19 7.55 42.29 -23.68
C LYS A 19 7.64 41.07 -22.76
N THR A 20 8.60 40.18 -22.99
CA THR A 20 9.03 39.21 -21.98
C THR A 20 9.83 39.96 -20.92
N LEU A 21 9.27 40.04 -19.71
CA LEU A 21 10.02 40.40 -18.51
C LEU A 21 11.06 39.28 -18.28
N SER A 22 12.33 39.57 -18.55
CA SER A 22 13.44 38.74 -18.10
C SER A 22 13.54 38.87 -16.58
N VAL A 23 12.99 37.90 -15.86
CA VAL A 23 13.36 37.69 -14.47
C VAL A 23 14.50 36.69 -14.50
N ASP A 24 15.73 37.20 -14.53
CA ASP A 24 16.93 36.39 -14.33
C ASP A 24 16.88 35.79 -12.93
N ALA A 25 16.33 34.59 -12.81
CA ALA A 25 16.52 33.77 -11.62
C ALA A 25 17.95 33.22 -11.70
N PRO A 26 18.84 33.50 -10.72
CA PRO A 26 20.15 32.87 -10.71
C PRO A 26 19.96 31.35 -10.58
N GLU A 27 20.51 30.59 -11.52
CA GLU A 27 20.69 29.15 -11.36
C GLU A 27 21.55 28.91 -10.12
N MET A 28 20.91 28.53 -9.03
CA MET A 28 21.59 28.18 -7.79
C MET A 28 22.18 26.78 -7.97
N VAL A 29 23.34 26.70 -8.62
CA VAL A 29 24.12 25.45 -8.71
C VAL A 29 24.66 25.15 -7.32
N ILE A 30 23.94 24.33 -6.55
CA ILE A 30 24.44 23.81 -5.28
C ILE A 30 25.60 22.86 -5.62
N PRO A 31 26.86 23.16 -5.26
CA PRO A 31 27.95 22.23 -5.47
C PRO A 31 27.74 21.08 -4.50
N LEU A 32 27.21 19.96 -4.97
CA LEU A 32 27.32 18.69 -4.26
C LEU A 32 28.82 18.36 -4.19
N ALA A 33 29.46 18.66 -3.07
CA ALA A 33 30.85 18.29 -2.85
C ALA A 33 31.00 16.79 -3.14
N LYS A 34 32.08 16.39 -3.84
CA LYS A 34 32.30 15.02 -4.33
C LYS A 34 32.02 13.95 -3.26
N GLU A 35 32.29 14.26 -2.01
CA GLU A 35 32.01 13.39 -0.85
C GLU A 35 30.50 13.10 -0.64
N TYR A 36 29.61 14.06 -0.85
CA TYR A 36 28.16 13.85 -0.78
C TYR A 36 27.63 13.05 -1.99
N ALA A 37 28.20 13.28 -3.17
CA ALA A 37 27.87 12.49 -4.37
C ALA A 37 28.34 11.02 -4.23
N GLU A 38 29.51 10.79 -3.63
CA GLU A 38 30.00 9.45 -3.29
C GLU A 38 29.21 8.78 -2.16
N LYS A 39 28.77 9.52 -1.15
CA LYS A 39 27.87 8.99 -0.11
C LYS A 39 26.52 8.57 -0.69
N LEU A 40 25.93 9.39 -1.57
CA LEU A 40 24.70 9.07 -2.29
C LEU A 40 24.86 7.87 -3.23
N SER A 41 26.01 7.77 -3.93
CA SER A 41 26.29 6.66 -4.84
C SER A 41 26.51 5.35 -4.07
N ARG A 42 27.24 5.38 -2.95
CA ARG A 42 27.43 4.23 -2.06
C ARG A 42 26.13 3.79 -1.39
N ALA A 43 25.29 4.73 -0.93
CA ALA A 43 23.97 4.41 -0.37
C ALA A 43 23.05 3.76 -1.42
N ARG A 44 23.06 4.26 -2.67
CA ARG A 44 22.35 3.63 -3.78
C ARG A 44 22.87 2.23 -4.08
N ILE A 45 24.18 2.04 -4.20
CA ILE A 45 24.78 0.73 -4.48
C ILE A 45 24.50 -0.26 -3.33
N ALA A 46 24.58 0.18 -2.07
CA ALA A 46 24.24 -0.64 -0.90
C ALA A 46 22.75 -1.07 -0.89
N SER A 47 21.85 -0.24 -1.42
CA SER A 47 20.43 -0.60 -1.59
C SER A 47 20.20 -1.68 -2.66
N PHE A 48 21.08 -1.78 -3.66
CA PHE A 48 21.05 -2.86 -4.66
C PHE A 48 21.70 -4.16 -4.18
N LEU A 49 22.56 -4.10 -3.16
CA LEU A 49 23.31 -5.24 -2.63
C LEU A 49 22.68 -5.85 -1.37
N SER A 50 21.77 -5.14 -0.70
CA SER A 50 21.04 -5.68 0.44
C SER A 50 19.94 -6.63 -0.03
N PRO A 51 19.72 -7.78 0.65
CA PRO A 51 18.58 -8.62 0.34
C PRO A 51 17.28 -7.84 0.50
N PRO A 52 16.23 -8.17 -0.28
CA PRO A 52 14.93 -7.54 -0.10
C PRO A 52 14.41 -7.77 1.33
N PRO A 53 13.63 -6.83 1.89
CA PRO A 53 13.10 -6.97 3.23
C PRO A 53 12.24 -8.23 3.35
N SER A 54 12.36 -8.93 4.47
CA SER A 54 11.55 -10.13 4.72
C SER A 54 10.06 -9.81 4.78
N ILE A 55 9.21 -10.81 4.56
CA ILE A 55 7.75 -10.63 4.71
C ILE A 55 7.37 -10.12 6.11
N GLU A 56 8.06 -10.56 7.16
CA GLU A 56 7.85 -10.07 8.53
C GLU A 56 8.16 -8.57 8.63
N GLN A 57 9.30 -8.12 8.10
CA GLN A 57 9.66 -6.70 8.08
C GLN A 57 8.66 -5.86 7.29
N ARG A 58 8.19 -6.37 6.15
CA ARG A 58 7.17 -5.69 5.33
C ARG A 58 5.81 -5.61 6.02
N LEU A 59 5.40 -6.65 6.74
CA LEU A 59 4.17 -6.64 7.55
C LEU A 59 4.29 -5.64 8.71
N MET A 60 5.41 -5.64 9.42
CA MET A 60 5.63 -4.68 10.51
C MET A 60 5.65 -3.24 10.01
N ALA A 61 6.27 -2.98 8.86
CA ALA A 61 6.23 -1.67 8.21
C ALA A 61 4.78 -1.28 7.85
N ALA A 62 3.99 -2.19 7.25
CA ALA A 62 2.59 -1.93 6.91
C ALA A 62 1.69 -1.67 8.14
N LEU A 63 1.97 -2.33 9.26
CA LEU A 63 1.26 -2.11 10.53
C LEU A 63 1.60 -0.73 11.13
N GLY A 64 2.86 -0.30 11.03
CA GLY A 64 3.34 0.99 11.55
C GLY A 64 3.15 2.19 10.60
N ASP A 65 2.71 1.94 9.37
CA ASP A 65 2.49 2.98 8.36
C ASP A 65 1.41 3.99 8.77
N GLU A 66 1.40 5.20 8.22
CA GLU A 66 0.38 6.21 8.54
C GLU A 66 -0.99 5.90 7.91
N TYR A 67 -1.01 5.27 6.73
CA TYR A 67 -2.25 4.96 6.01
C TYR A 67 -2.96 3.76 6.63
N SER A 68 -4.27 3.89 6.84
CA SER A 68 -5.09 2.85 7.49
C SER A 68 -5.27 1.58 6.64
N TYR A 69 -4.94 1.61 5.35
CA TYR A 69 -5.06 0.48 4.44
C TYR A 69 -3.73 0.22 3.73
N GLN A 70 -3.22 -1.00 3.86
CA GLN A 70 -1.95 -1.41 3.25
C GLN A 70 -2.09 -2.75 2.53
N VAL A 71 -1.31 -2.94 1.47
CA VAL A 71 -1.23 -4.21 0.74
C VAL A 71 0.22 -4.68 0.75
N VAL A 72 0.43 -5.89 1.25
CA VAL A 72 1.74 -6.52 1.32
C VAL A 72 1.79 -7.68 0.33
N TYR A 73 2.67 -7.55 -0.66
CA TYR A 73 2.91 -8.61 -1.65
C TYR A 73 3.96 -9.59 -1.14
N TYR A 74 3.81 -10.89 -1.41
CA TYR A 74 4.77 -11.90 -0.97
C TYR A 74 4.88 -13.07 -1.96
N ASN A 75 6.04 -13.71 -2.03
CA ASN A 75 6.17 -15.00 -2.72
C ASN A 75 5.73 -16.13 -1.77
N ARG A 76 5.12 -17.20 -2.30
CA ARG A 76 4.60 -18.32 -1.47
C ARG A 76 5.66 -18.98 -0.58
N CYS A 77 6.94 -18.93 -0.98
CA CYS A 77 8.06 -19.49 -0.23
C CYS A 77 8.58 -18.59 0.91
N GLU A 78 8.07 -17.37 1.08
CA GLU A 78 8.54 -16.44 2.11
C GLU A 78 8.01 -16.74 3.53
N GLY A 79 7.05 -17.66 3.66
CA GLY A 79 6.53 -18.05 4.97
C GLY A 79 5.60 -17.01 5.61
N ALA A 80 4.73 -16.37 4.82
CA ALA A 80 3.79 -15.35 5.28
C ALA A 80 2.95 -15.79 6.50
N THR A 81 2.44 -17.02 6.50
CA THR A 81 1.68 -17.56 7.64
C THR A 81 2.51 -17.56 8.93
N SER A 82 3.77 -18.00 8.87
CA SER A 82 4.67 -18.02 10.03
C SER A 82 4.98 -16.61 10.54
N ALA A 83 5.18 -15.65 9.62
CA ALA A 83 5.41 -14.25 9.97
C ALA A 83 4.19 -13.64 10.67
N ILE A 84 2.98 -13.85 10.14
CA ILE A 84 1.73 -13.41 10.78
C ILE A 84 1.60 -14.03 12.18
N GLN A 85 1.90 -15.32 12.31
CA GLN A 85 1.80 -15.99 13.62
C GLN A 85 2.72 -15.36 14.66
N LYS A 86 3.95 -14.99 14.28
CA LYS A 86 4.91 -14.34 15.19
C LYS A 86 4.41 -12.96 15.62
N ILE A 87 4.01 -12.14 14.65
CA ILE A 87 3.53 -10.77 14.88
C ILE A 87 2.30 -10.76 15.80
N VAL A 88 1.33 -11.65 15.55
CA VAL A 88 0.07 -11.69 16.33
C VAL A 88 0.28 -12.27 17.73
N LYS A 89 1.26 -13.17 17.93
CA LYS A 89 1.63 -13.62 19.27
C LYS A 89 2.22 -12.49 20.12
N GLU A 90 2.94 -11.56 19.51
CA GLU A 90 3.50 -10.39 20.18
C GLU A 90 2.46 -9.29 20.40
N ASN A 91 1.46 -9.17 19.51
CA ASN A 91 0.35 -8.23 19.66
C ASN A 91 -1.02 -8.93 19.44
N PRO A 92 -1.67 -9.42 20.52
CA PRO A 92 -2.94 -10.13 20.42
C PRO A 92 -4.14 -9.24 20.08
N SER A 93 -3.96 -7.91 20.01
CA SER A 93 -5.00 -6.99 19.51
C SER A 93 -5.12 -7.02 17.98
N ILE A 94 -4.21 -7.71 17.29
CA ILE A 94 -4.27 -7.95 15.85
C ILE A 94 -5.17 -9.16 15.58
N ILE A 95 -6.17 -8.96 14.73
CA ILE A 95 -7.06 -10.04 14.28
C ILE A 95 -6.57 -10.57 12.93
N VAL A 96 -6.52 -11.88 12.78
CA VAL A 96 -6.28 -12.53 11.48
C VAL A 96 -7.60 -13.02 10.91
N ALA A 97 -7.85 -12.69 9.65
CA ALA A 97 -9.02 -13.15 8.93
C ALA A 97 -8.67 -13.58 7.51
N GLY A 98 -9.42 -14.50 6.93
CA GLY A 98 -9.18 -14.95 5.57
C GLY A 98 -10.06 -16.12 5.18
N VAL A 99 -9.65 -16.87 4.16
CA VAL A 99 -10.35 -18.09 3.75
C VAL A 99 -10.19 -19.22 4.77
N CYS A 100 -11.27 -19.96 5.05
CA CYS A 100 -11.28 -21.07 6.02
C CYS A 100 -10.14 -22.09 5.88
N GLY A 101 -9.56 -22.27 4.68
CA GLY A 101 -8.47 -23.20 4.43
C GLY A 101 -7.22 -22.97 5.30
N ASN A 102 -6.96 -21.74 5.75
CA ASN A 102 -5.80 -21.42 6.60
C ASN A 102 -6.10 -21.47 8.10
N LYS A 103 -7.37 -21.61 8.50
CA LYS A 103 -7.81 -21.56 9.90
C LYS A 103 -7.05 -22.53 10.80
N ASP A 104 -6.75 -23.74 10.32
CA ASP A 104 -6.08 -24.77 11.11
C ASP A 104 -4.65 -24.41 11.48
N ASN A 105 -3.93 -23.70 10.60
CA ASN A 105 -2.56 -23.27 10.87
C ASN A 105 -2.52 -22.28 12.05
N TYR A 106 -3.45 -21.32 12.06
CA TYR A 106 -3.55 -20.34 13.14
C TYR A 106 -4.12 -20.93 14.43
N ARG A 107 -5.12 -21.81 14.33
CA ARG A 107 -5.70 -22.52 15.48
C ARG A 107 -4.64 -23.33 16.23
N ARG A 108 -3.78 -24.08 15.53
CA ARG A 108 -2.68 -24.83 16.16
C ARG A 108 -1.66 -23.92 16.84
N ALA A 109 -1.50 -22.70 16.36
CA ALA A 109 -0.64 -21.69 16.97
C ALA A 109 -1.30 -20.93 18.15
N GLY A 110 -2.55 -21.27 18.51
CA GLY A 110 -3.32 -20.59 19.55
C GLY A 110 -3.85 -19.22 19.14
N ILE A 111 -3.87 -18.91 17.84
CA ILE A 111 -4.22 -17.59 17.32
C ILE A 111 -5.68 -17.58 16.87
N PRO A 112 -6.51 -16.64 17.35
CA PRO A 112 -7.87 -16.46 16.87
C PRO A 112 -7.87 -16.13 15.37
N TYR A 113 -8.59 -16.94 14.58
CA TYR A 113 -8.74 -16.77 13.15
C TYR A 113 -10.22 -16.62 12.80
N LYS A 114 -10.54 -15.67 11.92
CA LYS A 114 -11.90 -15.39 11.45
C LYS A 114 -12.06 -15.69 9.98
N ASP A 115 -13.28 -16.09 9.59
CA ASP A 115 -13.62 -16.09 8.18
C ASP A 115 -13.75 -14.63 7.72
N TYR A 116 -13.16 -14.29 6.57
CA TYR A 116 -13.24 -12.93 6.06
C TYR A 116 -14.69 -12.48 5.79
N ARG A 117 -15.62 -13.43 5.56
CA ARG A 117 -17.04 -13.15 5.34
C ARG A 117 -17.72 -12.57 6.58
N ASP A 118 -17.22 -12.91 7.75
CA ASP A 118 -17.72 -12.41 9.04
C ASP A 118 -17.37 -10.91 9.23
N LEU A 119 -16.40 -10.36 8.48
CA LEU A 119 -15.93 -8.98 8.63
C LEU A 119 -16.84 -7.91 8.02
N TYR A 120 -17.78 -8.31 7.17
CA TYR A 120 -18.75 -7.39 6.57
C TYR A 120 -20.20 -7.78 6.85
N ASP A 121 -20.39 -8.75 7.74
CA ASP A 121 -21.69 -8.99 8.36
C ASP A 121 -21.98 -7.87 9.36
N ARG A 122 -22.93 -7.00 8.99
CA ARG A 122 -23.22 -5.74 9.70
C ARG A 122 -23.67 -5.94 11.15
N LEU A 123 -24.22 -7.11 11.48
CA LEU A 123 -24.74 -7.40 12.82
C LEU A 123 -23.63 -7.73 13.83
N SER A 124 -22.51 -8.24 13.35
CA SER A 124 -21.50 -8.88 14.19
C SER A 124 -20.14 -8.18 14.14
N THR A 125 -19.85 -7.46 13.05
CA THR A 125 -18.61 -6.69 12.83
C THR A 125 -18.23 -5.75 13.98
N PRO A 126 -19.12 -4.88 14.51
CA PRO A 126 -18.72 -3.94 15.56
C PRO A 126 -18.32 -4.62 16.87
N LEU A 127 -18.92 -5.77 17.19
CA LEU A 127 -18.61 -6.54 18.40
C LEU A 127 -17.26 -7.27 18.26
N PHE A 128 -16.98 -7.81 17.07
CA PHE A 128 -15.74 -8.52 16.80
C PHE A 128 -14.52 -7.60 16.72
N LEU A 129 -14.71 -6.35 16.32
CA LEU A 129 -13.63 -5.40 16.10
C LEU A 129 -13.42 -4.42 17.26
N LYS A 130 -14.23 -4.50 18.32
CA LYS A 130 -14.29 -3.52 19.42
C LYS A 130 -12.94 -3.21 20.08
N ASN A 131 -11.98 -4.14 20.01
CA ASN A 131 -10.64 -4.00 20.57
C ASN A 131 -9.53 -4.28 19.55
N ALA A 132 -9.86 -4.33 18.26
CA ALA A 132 -8.90 -4.67 17.21
C ALA A 132 -8.07 -3.44 16.83
N GLU A 133 -6.76 -3.48 17.06
CA GLU A 133 -5.86 -2.43 16.57
C GLU A 133 -5.69 -2.53 15.05
N ALA A 134 -5.45 -3.75 14.58
CA ALA A 134 -5.24 -4.05 13.18
C ALA A 134 -5.95 -5.35 12.78
N ILE A 135 -6.29 -5.43 11.50
CA ILE A 135 -6.73 -6.68 10.86
C ILE A 135 -5.74 -7.04 9.77
N ILE A 136 -5.27 -8.28 9.80
CA ILE A 136 -4.48 -8.88 8.73
C ILE A 136 -5.39 -9.82 7.92
N LEU A 137 -5.57 -9.52 6.64
CA LEU A 137 -6.27 -10.39 5.71
C LEU A 137 -5.28 -11.37 5.06
N ASP A 138 -5.32 -12.62 5.49
CA ASP A 138 -4.54 -13.72 4.95
C ASP A 138 -5.33 -14.48 3.89
N ILE A 139 -5.06 -14.16 2.62
CA ILE A 139 -5.71 -14.73 1.42
C ILE A 139 -7.22 -14.47 1.41
N VAL A 140 -7.62 -13.49 0.61
CA VAL A 140 -9.03 -13.10 0.42
C VAL A 140 -9.31 -12.79 -1.05
N PRO A 141 -10.53 -13.05 -1.57
CA PRO A 141 -10.88 -12.71 -2.94
C PRO A 141 -10.81 -11.20 -3.17
N GLU A 142 -10.18 -10.78 -4.26
CA GLU A 142 -10.02 -9.37 -4.61
C GLU A 142 -11.36 -8.63 -4.78
N SER A 143 -12.37 -9.34 -5.30
CA SER A 143 -13.74 -8.82 -5.45
C SER A 143 -14.39 -8.38 -4.12
N GLU A 144 -13.92 -8.91 -2.99
CA GLU A 144 -14.49 -8.65 -1.67
C GLU A 144 -13.74 -7.56 -0.90
N LEU A 145 -12.52 -7.20 -1.31
CA LEU A 145 -11.68 -6.22 -0.60
C LEU A 145 -12.35 -4.87 -0.41
N ARG A 146 -13.10 -4.39 -1.42
CA ARG A 146 -13.83 -3.12 -1.33
C ARG A 146 -14.89 -3.16 -0.22
N LYS A 147 -15.62 -4.28 -0.09
CA LYS A 147 -16.67 -4.45 0.93
C LYS A 147 -16.06 -4.56 2.32
N ILE A 148 -15.02 -5.40 2.46
CA ILE A 148 -14.29 -5.58 3.72
C ILE A 148 -13.72 -4.25 4.20
N ARG A 149 -13.04 -3.50 3.33
CA ARG A 149 -12.46 -2.20 3.67
C ARG A 149 -13.51 -1.21 4.20
N ALA A 150 -14.66 -1.13 3.55
CA ALA A 150 -15.75 -0.25 3.96
C ALA A 150 -16.38 -0.66 5.30
N ALA A 151 -16.43 -1.95 5.60
CA ALA A 151 -16.98 -2.48 6.84
C ALA A 151 -16.01 -2.39 8.04
N VAL A 152 -14.72 -2.58 7.80
CA VAL A 152 -13.69 -2.71 8.84
C VAL A 152 -13.13 -1.36 9.29
N LEU A 153 -12.75 -0.49 8.36
CA LEU A 153 -12.03 0.75 8.69
C LEU A 153 -12.76 1.75 9.59
N PRO A 154 -14.11 1.75 9.70
CA PRO A 154 -14.79 2.53 10.73
C PRO A 154 -14.51 2.05 12.16
N PHE A 155 -14.02 0.82 12.35
CA PHE A 155 -13.86 0.20 13.68
C PHE A 155 -12.41 -0.17 14.01
N ALA A 156 -11.58 -0.52 13.03
CA ALA A 156 -10.17 -0.86 13.22
C ALA A 156 -9.25 0.24 12.68
N ARG A 157 -8.11 0.46 13.35
CA ARG A 157 -7.14 1.51 12.94
C ARG A 157 -6.38 1.13 11.67
N LYS A 158 -6.13 -0.17 11.47
CA LYS A 158 -5.35 -0.68 10.34
C LYS A 158 -6.00 -1.91 9.69
N LEU A 159 -5.93 -1.96 8.36
CA LEU A 159 -6.26 -3.11 7.55
C LEU A 159 -5.10 -3.42 6.61
N VAL A 160 -4.45 -4.57 6.81
CA VAL A 160 -3.33 -5.05 5.99
C VAL A 160 -3.79 -6.25 5.16
N VAL A 161 -3.60 -6.20 3.85
CA VAL A 161 -3.98 -7.27 2.93
C VAL A 161 -2.74 -7.97 2.42
N LEU A 162 -2.67 -9.28 2.56
CA LEU A 162 -1.63 -10.06 1.91
C LEU A 162 -2.06 -10.52 0.52
N LYS A 163 -1.17 -10.34 -0.45
CA LYS A 163 -1.35 -10.84 -1.82
C LYS A 163 -0.12 -11.62 -2.26
N SER A 164 -0.31 -12.85 -2.72
CA SER A 164 0.79 -13.59 -3.33
C SER A 164 1.08 -13.05 -4.73
N ILE A 165 2.36 -12.93 -5.09
CA ILE A 165 2.84 -12.69 -6.47
C ILE A 165 3.35 -13.97 -7.10
#